data_AF-A0A7J3IGN1-F1
#
_entry.id   AF-A0A7J3IGN1-F1
#
_cell.length_a   1.000
_cell.length_b   1.000
_cell.length_c   1.000
_cell.angle_alpha   90.00
_cell.angle_beta   90.00
_cell.angle_gamma   90.00
#
_symmetry.space_group_name_H-M   'P 1'
#
loop_
_entity.id
_entity.type
_entity.pdbx_description
1 polymer ?
#
loop_
_entity_poly.entity_id
_entity_poly.type
_entity_poly.pdbx_seq_one_letter_code
_entity_poly.pdbx_strand_id
1 'polypeptide(L)' 'MVEAKLASFKERYKRFLKDGSEDPMALKAEAERLLTETKAHGDQSLAEELEEILIDLTFSVEEAKCRCHMANRCRC' A
#
# COMPACT_ATOMS: atom_id res chain seq x y z
N MET A 1 13.81 14.70 -1.46
CA MET A 1 12.93 15.11 -0.34
C MET A 1 11.90 14.01 -0.13
N VAL A 2 11.76 13.49 1.10
CA VAL A 2 10.85 12.39 1.42
C VAL A 2 9.38 12.80 1.25
N GLU A 3 9.03 14.04 1.61
CA GLU A 3 7.70 14.62 1.38
C GLU A 3 7.26 14.57 -0.10
N ALA A 4 8.15 14.88 -1.03
CA ALA A 4 7.83 14.83 -2.46
C ALA A 4 7.53 13.40 -2.93
N LYS A 5 8.26 12.41 -2.39
CA LYS A 5 7.98 11.00 -2.68
C LYS A 5 6.64 10.57 -2.06
N LEU A 6 6.36 10.98 -0.82
CA LEU A 6 5.10 10.74 -0.12
C LEU A 6 3.90 11.30 -0.87
N ALA A 7 3.96 12.56 -1.33
CA ALA A 7 2.89 13.18 -2.10
C ALA A 7 2.61 12.40 -3.39
N SER A 8 3.66 12.00 -4.12
CA SER A 8 3.52 11.18 -5.33
C SER A 8 2.95 9.79 -5.03
N PHE A 9 3.37 9.16 -3.93
CA PHE A 9 2.86 7.87 -3.50
C PHE A 9 1.37 7.93 -3.15
N LYS A 10 0.93 8.94 -2.39
CA LYS A 10 -0.48 9.12 -2.02
C LYS A 10 -1.39 9.26 -3.23
N GLU A 11 -0.97 9.99 -4.26
CA GLU A 11 -1.73 10.10 -5.52
C GLU A 11 -1.85 8.75 -6.24
N ARG A 12 -0.80 7.93 -6.22
CA ARG A 12 -0.83 6.59 -6.81
C ARG A 12 -1.72 5.64 -6.00
N TYR A 13 -1.58 5.63 -4.68
CA TYR A 13 -2.43 4.85 -3.78
C TYR A 13 -3.92 5.26 -3.92
N LYS A 14 -4.23 6.55 -4.07
CA LYS A 14 -5.59 7.01 -4.34
C LYS A 14 -6.16 6.49 -5.66
N ARG A 15 -5.34 6.37 -6.70
CA ARG A 15 -5.77 5.74 -7.97
C ARG A 15 -6.06 4.25 -7.77
N PHE A 16 -5.16 3.54 -7.08
CA PHE A 16 -5.40 2.15 -6.68
C PHE A 16 -6.75 1.97 -5.96
N LEU A 17 -7.05 2.81 -4.96
CA LEU A 17 -8.33 2.75 -4.25
C LEU A 17 -9.55 3.03 -5.15
N LYS A 18 -9.36 3.81 -6.23
CA LYS A 18 -10.46 4.23 -7.11
C LYS A 18 -10.82 3.17 -8.15
N ASP A 19 -9.82 2.61 -8.83
CA ASP A 19 -10.03 1.74 -9.98
C ASP A 19 -9.11 0.50 -10.02
N GLY A 20 -8.27 0.30 -9.00
CA GLY A 20 -7.33 -0.81 -8.93
C GLY A 20 -6.25 -0.76 -10.01
N SER A 21 -5.97 0.41 -10.63
CA SER A 21 -5.06 0.52 -11.77
C SER A 21 -3.59 0.22 -11.45
N GLU A 22 -3.22 0.20 -10.18
CA GLU A 22 -1.85 -0.03 -9.73
C GLU A 22 -1.74 -1.39 -9.02
N ASP A 23 -0.55 -1.99 -9.06
CA ASP A 23 -0.28 -3.24 -8.37
C ASP A 23 -0.16 -3.00 -6.85
N PRO A 24 -1.03 -3.63 -6.02
CA PRO A 24 -0.97 -3.46 -4.57
C PRO A 24 0.33 -4.00 -3.95
N MET A 25 1.00 -4.99 -4.58
CA MET A 25 2.32 -5.45 -4.11
C MET A 25 3.40 -4.39 -4.35
N ALA A 26 3.37 -3.71 -5.50
CA ALA A 26 4.30 -2.64 -5.80
C ALA A 26 4.10 -1.44 -4.87
N LEU A 27 2.85 -1.06 -4.62
CA LEU A 27 2.50 0.00 -3.66
C LEU A 27 2.92 -0.35 -2.24
N LYS A 28 2.73 -1.60 -1.80
CA LYS A 28 3.17 -2.06 -0.48
C LYS A 28 4.69 -1.92 -0.33
N ALA A 29 5.47 -2.43 -1.28
CA ALA A 29 6.92 -2.37 -1.22
C ALA A 29 7.45 -0.92 -1.22
N GLU A 30 6.76 -0.01 -1.91
CA GLU A 30 7.09 1.41 -1.91
C GLU A 30 6.75 2.07 -0.56
N ALA A 31 5.57 1.78 0.00
CA ALA A 31 5.16 2.25 1.31
C ALA A 31 6.12 1.79 2.43
N GLU A 32 6.61 0.56 2.40
CA GLU A 32 7.61 0.04 3.35
C GLU A 32 8.94 0.82 3.28
N ARG A 33 9.38 1.17 2.07
CA ARG A 33 10.59 2.00 1.86
C ARG A 33 10.39 3.41 2.39
N LEU A 34 9.25 4.03 2.05
CA LEU A 34 8.91 5.37 2.53
C LEU A 34 8.79 5.41 4.04
N LEU A 35 8.25 4.36 4.67
CA LEU A 35 8.15 4.27 6.12
C LEU A 35 9.54 4.24 6.76
N THR A 36 10.46 3.47 6.17
CA THR A 36 11.85 3.41 6.64
C THR A 36 12.55 4.76 6.52
N GLU A 37 12.41 5.44 5.38
CA GLU A 37 12.96 6.78 5.17
C GLU A 37 12.35 7.78 6.18
N THR A 38 11.03 7.78 6.34
CA THR A 38 10.28 8.69 7.22
C THR A 38 10.65 8.50 8.69
N LYS A 39 10.76 7.24 9.15
CA LYS A 39 11.25 6.91 10.50
C LYS A 39 12.68 7.38 10.73
N ALA A 40 13.56 7.26 9.73
CA ALA A 40 14.92 7.77 9.81
C ALA A 40 14.98 9.31 9.91
N HIS A 41 14.00 10.00 9.34
CA HIS A 41 13.84 11.46 9.46
C HIS A 41 13.16 11.90 10.77
N GLY A 42 12.62 10.97 11.56
CA GLY A 42 11.96 11.27 12.84
C GLY A 42 10.55 11.86 12.70
N ASP A 43 9.93 11.75 11.51
CA ASP A 43 8.61 12.31 11.25
C ASP A 43 7.51 11.29 11.60
N GLN A 44 7.12 11.28 12.87
CA GLN A 44 6.24 10.25 13.41
C GLN A 44 4.83 10.28 12.79
N SER A 45 4.29 11.47 12.50
CA SER A 45 2.95 11.61 11.90
C SER A 45 2.89 10.99 10.51
N LEU A 46 3.91 11.20 9.69
CA LEU A 46 4.01 10.60 8.36
C LEU A 46 4.26 9.08 8.44
N ALA A 47 4.97 8.62 9.47
CA ALA A 47 5.19 7.20 9.70
C ALA A 47 3.88 6.47 10.07
N GLU A 48 3.07 7.05 10.96
CA GLU A 48 1.76 6.49 11.33
C GLU A 48 0.82 6.40 10.12
N GLU A 49 0.77 7.44 9.28
CA GLU A 49 -0.05 7.41 8.06
C GLU A 49 0.40 6.32 7.08
N LEU A 50 1.71 6.13 6.92
CA LEU A 50 2.25 5.05 6.08
C LEU A 50 1.97 3.66 6.66
N GLU A 51 1.94 3.52 7.99
CA GLU A 51 1.58 2.28 8.67
C GLU A 51 0.10 1.93 8.43
N GLU A 52 -0.81 2.91 8.48
CA GLU A 52 -2.22 2.69 8.14
C GLU A 52 -2.39 2.26 6.68
N ILE A 53 -1.72 2.93 5.75
CA ILE A 53 -1.76 2.57 4.33
C ILE A 53 -1.17 1.17 4.09
N LEU A 54 -0.12 0.79 4.82
CA LEU A 54 0.47 -0.55 4.74
C LEU A 54 -0.45 -1.65 5.24
N ILE A 55 -1.24 -1.37 6.28
CA ILE A 55 -2.26 -2.29 6.77
C ILE A 55 -3.30 -2.51 5.68
N ASP A 56 -3.86 -1.42 5.13
CA ASP A 56 -4.86 -1.48 4.04
C ASP A 56 -4.34 -2.19 2.79
N LEU A 57 -3.11 -1.89 2.36
CA LEU A 57 -2.47 -2.57 1.25
C LEU A 57 -2.18 -4.04 1.54
N THR A 58 -1.86 -4.41 2.79
CA THR A 58 -1.63 -5.81 3.16
C THR A 58 -2.94 -6.59 3.06
N PHE A 59 -4.04 -6.05 3.56
CA PHE A 59 -5.37 -6.64 3.38
C PHE A 59 -5.72 -6.73 1.89
N SER A 60 -5.49 -5.68 1.11
CA SER A 60 -5.73 -5.68 -0.34
C SER A 60 -4.89 -6.71 -1.09
N VAL A 61 -3.63 -6.92 -0.70
CA VAL A 61 -2.77 -7.97 -1.27
C VAL A 61 -3.27 -9.36 -0.87
N GLU A 62 -3.71 -9.56 0.37
CA GLU A 62 -4.31 -10.82 0.83
C GLU A 62 -5.65 -11.11 0.15
N GLU A 63 -6.48 -10.10 -0.06
CA GLU A 63 -7.72 -10.20 -0.83
C GLU A 63 -7.43 -10.48 -2.31
N ALA A 64 -6.41 -9.84 -2.90
CA ALA A 64 -5.96 -10.13 -4.26
C ALA A 64 -5.35 -11.54 -4.42
N LYS A 65 -4.81 -12.14 -3.35
CA LYS A 65 -4.43 -13.57 -3.31
C LYS A 65 -5.66 -14.47 -3.29
N CYS A 66 -6.81 -13.97 -2.87
CA CYS A 66 -8.05 -14.75 -2.82
C CYS A 66 -8.59 -14.97 -4.25
N ARG A 67 -8.06 -16.02 -4.91
CA ARG A 67 -8.48 -16.42 -6.25
C ARG A 67 -9.62 -17.42 -6.16
N CYS A 68 -10.74 -17.09 -6.82
CA CYS A 68 -11.81 -18.05 -7.05
C CYS A 68 -11.44 -18.93 -8.26
N HIS A 69 -11.24 -20.22 -8.02
CA HIS A 69 -11.22 -21.20 -9.10
C HIS A 69 -12.67 -21.43 -9.58
N MET A 70 -12.89 -21.73 -10.87
CA MET A 70 -14.20 -21.92 -11.54
C MET A 70 -15.13 -23.02 -10.94
N ALA A 71 -14.85 -23.53 -9.74
CA ALA A 71 -15.60 -24.54 -9.00
C ALA A 71 -16.13 -24.05 -7.63
N ASN A 72 -16.45 -22.76 -7.49
CA ASN A 72 -17.12 -22.20 -6.31
C ASN A 72 -16.40 -22.42 -4.95
N ARG A 73 -15.08 -22.59 -4.98
CA ARG A 73 -14.22 -22.50 -3.79
C ARG A 73 -13.22 -21.38 -4.01
N CYS A 74 -13.49 -20.23 -3.41
CA CYS A 74 -12.49 -19.18 -3.26
C CYS A 74 -11.56 -19.60 -2.12
N ARG A 75 -10.26 -19.63 -2.40
CA ARG A 75 -9.24 -19.89 -1.37
C ARG A 75 -8.59 -18.57 -1.00
N CYS A 76 -8.88 -18.13 0.21
CA CYS A 76 -7.96 -17.39 1.03
C CYS A 76 -7.35 -18.44 2.01
#